data_AF-A0A7W7IEC7-F1
#
_entry.id   AF-A0A7W7IEC7-F1
#
_cell.length_a   1.000
_cell.length_b   1.000
_cell.length_c   1.000
_cell.angle_alpha   90.00
_cell.angle_beta   90.00
_cell.angle_gamma   90.00
#
_symmetry.space_group_name_H-M   'P 1'
#
loop_
_entity.id
_entity.type
_entity.pdbx_description
1 polymer ?
#
loop_
_entity_poly.entity_id
_entity_poly.type
_entity_poly.pdbx_seq_one_letter_code
_entity_poly.pdbx_strand_id
1 'polypeptide(L)'
;MRKFLVLPVLLGGLVLSTAGCEVSKTVEVSKTVSAAKVEEQLDAKFGPPFDDAGIGPATSECPESLKGEVGATLECTVRDATGREYRMIVTVTSVEGDQVNFTMKEA
;
A
#
# COMPACT_ATOMS: atom_id res chain seq x y z
N MET A 1 2.42 14.05 -39.35
CA MET A 1 2.92 13.25 -40.50
C MET A 1 3.92 12.21 -40.02
N ARG A 2 3.46 11.01 -39.65
CA ARG A 2 4.28 9.80 -39.62
C ARG A 2 3.43 8.66 -40.13
N LYS A 3 3.90 8.13 -41.24
CA LYS A 3 3.21 7.34 -42.25
C LYS A 3 3.67 5.91 -42.03
N PHE A 4 2.84 5.11 -41.36
CA PHE A 4 3.05 3.67 -41.26
C PHE A 4 1.78 2.96 -41.71
N LEU A 5 1.81 2.70 -43.02
CA LEU A 5 1.34 1.52 -43.72
C LEU A 5 0.35 0.60 -42.99
N VAL A 6 -0.89 0.76 -43.42
CA VAL A 6 -1.89 -0.30 -43.59
C VAL A 6 -1.31 -1.51 -44.34
N LEU A 7 -1.52 -2.71 -43.81
CA LEU A 7 -1.79 -3.88 -44.63
C LEU A 7 -2.81 -4.80 -43.90
N PRO A 8 -3.84 -5.33 -44.61
CA PRO A 8 -5.07 -5.82 -44.03
C PRO A 8 -5.05 -7.34 -43.81
N VAL A 9 -5.62 -7.80 -42.72
CA VAL A 9 -6.11 -9.19 -42.62
C VAL A 9 -7.58 -9.13 -42.23
N LEU A 10 -8.41 -9.12 -43.27
CA LEU A 10 -9.82 -9.45 -43.21
C LEU A 10 -9.93 -10.98 -43.15
N LEU A 11 -10.55 -11.51 -42.10
CA LEU A 11 -11.53 -12.61 -42.15
C LEU A 11 -11.95 -13.01 -40.72
N GLY A 12 -13.16 -12.60 -40.33
CA GLY A 12 -13.93 -13.28 -39.28
C GLY A 12 -14.44 -12.38 -38.15
N GLY A 13 -15.75 -12.13 -38.14
CA GLY A 13 -16.48 -11.91 -36.89
C GLY A 13 -16.84 -10.45 -36.57
N LEU A 14 -18.00 -10.04 -37.06
CA LEU A 14 -18.77 -8.91 -36.55
C LEU A 14 -19.16 -9.16 -35.08
N VAL A 15 -18.69 -8.32 -34.15
CA VAL A 15 -19.40 -8.08 -32.88
C VAL A 15 -19.24 -6.61 -32.50
N LEU A 16 -20.34 -5.87 -32.64
CA LEU A 16 -20.51 -4.61 -31.93
C LEU A 16 -20.70 -4.93 -30.46
N SER A 17 -19.82 -4.44 -29.60
CA SER A 17 -20.11 -4.25 -28.18
C SER A 17 -19.31 -3.05 -27.70
N THR A 18 -19.98 -1.91 -27.61
CA THR A 18 -19.55 -0.81 -26.76
C THR A 18 -19.57 -1.31 -25.32
N ALA A 19 -18.41 -1.70 -24.82
CA ALA A 19 -18.11 -1.71 -23.40
C ALA A 19 -16.67 -1.23 -23.30
N GLY A 20 -16.51 0.07 -23.05
CA GLY A 20 -15.33 0.48 -22.30
C GLY A 20 -15.30 -0.39 -21.06
N CYS A 21 -14.15 -0.96 -20.73
CA CYS A 21 -13.89 -1.32 -19.34
C CYS A 21 -13.76 -0.01 -18.55
N GLU A 22 -14.85 0.76 -18.45
CA GLU A 22 -15.22 1.34 -17.17
C GLU A 22 -15.56 0.15 -16.30
N VAL A 23 -14.52 -0.45 -15.74
CA VAL A 23 -14.65 -1.34 -14.60
C VAL A 23 -15.11 -0.43 -13.46
N SER A 24 -16.39 -0.07 -13.47
CA SER A 24 -17.19 0.20 -12.28
C SER A 24 -17.32 -1.13 -11.58
N LYS A 25 -16.18 -1.59 -11.07
CA LYS A 25 -16.10 -2.69 -10.17
C LYS A 25 -16.78 -2.15 -8.91
N THR A 26 -18.06 -2.48 -8.74
CA THR A 26 -18.67 -2.59 -7.42
C THR A 26 -17.94 -3.71 -6.69
N VAL A 27 -16.68 -3.45 -6.35
CA VAL A 27 -15.90 -4.29 -5.47
C VAL A 27 -16.38 -3.86 -4.12
N GLU A 28 -16.98 -4.80 -3.41
CA GLU A 28 -16.94 -4.80 -1.97
C GLU A 28 -15.47 -4.91 -1.59
N VAL A 29 -14.73 -3.78 -1.67
CA VAL A 29 -13.31 -3.75 -1.34
C VAL A 29 -13.28 -3.74 0.17
N SER A 30 -13.14 -4.92 0.78
CA SER A 30 -12.55 -5.01 2.11
C SER A 30 -11.11 -4.48 2.00
N LYS A 31 -10.99 -3.15 2.06
CA LYS A 31 -9.74 -2.44 1.89
C LYS A 31 -8.82 -2.89 3.01
N THR A 32 -7.70 -3.48 2.64
CA THR A 32 -6.74 -4.02 3.61
C THR A 32 -5.34 -3.67 3.11
N VAL A 33 -4.53 -3.08 3.97
CA VAL A 33 -3.11 -2.83 3.72
C VAL A 33 -2.35 -4.01 4.32
N SER A 34 -1.57 -4.70 3.51
CA SER A 34 -0.81 -5.87 3.98
C SER A 34 0.21 -5.48 5.04
N ALA A 35 0.47 -6.39 5.98
CA ALA A 35 1.51 -6.24 7.02
C ALA A 35 2.85 -5.82 6.40
N ALA A 36 3.31 -6.53 5.37
CA ALA A 36 4.54 -6.22 4.65
C ALA A 36 4.61 -4.79 4.09
N LYS A 37 3.47 -4.20 3.69
CA LYS A 37 3.45 -2.82 3.19
C LYS A 37 3.54 -1.81 4.35
N VAL A 38 2.90 -2.12 5.47
CA VAL A 38 3.02 -1.32 6.70
C VAL A 38 4.44 -1.39 7.23
N GLU A 39 5.05 -2.57 7.21
CA GLU A 39 6.45 -2.79 7.60
C GLU A 39 7.40 -1.99 6.71
N GLU A 40 7.28 -2.08 5.38
CA GLU A 40 8.10 -1.28 4.46
C GLU A 40 7.95 0.24 4.72
N GLN A 41 6.73 0.70 5.04
CA GLN A 41 6.48 2.10 5.38
C GLN A 41 7.08 2.48 6.73
N LEU A 42 7.04 1.57 7.71
CA LEU A 42 7.73 1.73 8.98
C LEU A 42 9.23 1.77 8.73
N ASP A 43 9.85 0.78 8.09
CA ASP A 43 11.29 0.78 7.84
C ASP A 43 11.76 1.97 6.99
N ALA A 44 10.97 2.41 6.00
CA ALA A 44 11.28 3.59 5.20
C ALA A 44 11.12 4.88 6.00
N LYS A 45 10.08 4.96 6.84
CA LYS A 45 9.96 6.06 7.77
C LYS A 45 11.09 6.06 8.76
N PHE A 46 11.43 4.87 9.32
CA PHE A 46 12.25 4.43 10.47
C PHE A 46 13.70 3.96 10.12
N GLY A 47 14.20 4.25 8.90
CA GLY A 47 15.44 3.71 8.35
C GLY A 47 16.75 4.43 8.74
N PRO A 48 17.26 5.40 7.97
CA PRO A 48 18.38 6.23 8.46
C PRO A 48 18.38 7.74 8.07
N PRO A 49 18.84 8.65 8.96
CA PRO A 49 19.00 8.50 10.42
C PRO A 49 17.66 8.77 11.13
N PHE A 50 17.35 7.95 12.12
CA PHE A 50 16.07 7.97 12.81
C PHE A 50 15.87 9.03 13.87
N ASP A 51 16.98 9.66 14.23
CA ASP A 51 17.11 10.74 15.18
C ASP A 51 18.57 11.27 15.13
N ASP A 52 18.85 12.32 15.89
CA ASP A 52 20.21 12.80 16.15
C ASP A 52 21.10 11.78 16.91
N ALA A 53 20.55 10.66 17.39
CA ALA A 53 21.27 9.63 18.17
C ALA A 53 21.70 8.38 17.39
N GLY A 54 21.40 8.28 16.10
CA GLY A 54 21.98 7.25 15.22
C GLY A 54 21.40 5.85 15.42
N ILE A 55 20.07 5.74 15.57
CA ILE A 55 19.37 4.45 15.54
C ILE A 55 19.41 3.91 14.09
N GLY A 56 20.43 3.10 13.78
CA GLY A 56 20.62 2.43 12.48
C GLY A 56 19.76 1.17 12.33
N PRO A 57 19.79 0.56 11.12
CA PRO A 57 18.64 0.06 10.38
C PRO A 57 17.57 -0.57 11.28
N ALA A 58 16.37 0.01 11.26
CA ALA A 58 15.22 -0.55 11.94
C ALA A 58 14.60 -1.68 11.09
N THR A 59 14.14 -2.73 11.76
CA THR A 59 13.28 -3.77 11.15
C THR A 59 11.94 -3.74 11.85
N SER A 60 10.86 -3.78 11.08
CA SER A 60 9.50 -3.80 11.60
C SER A 60 8.84 -5.15 11.40
N GLU A 61 8.05 -5.55 12.39
CA GLU A 61 7.24 -6.76 12.38
C GLU A 61 5.80 -6.39 12.76
N CYS A 62 4.88 -6.59 11.83
CA CYS A 62 3.46 -6.38 12.03
C CYS A 62 2.74 -7.75 12.06
N PRO A 63 2.06 -8.12 13.15
CA PRO A 63 1.49 -9.46 13.32
C PRO A 63 0.32 -9.75 12.37
N GLU A 64 -0.32 -8.71 11.85
CA GLU A 64 -1.47 -8.82 10.95
C GLU A 64 -1.54 -7.67 9.95
N SER A 65 -2.46 -7.78 8.99
CA SER A 65 -2.69 -6.74 8.00
C SER A 65 -3.59 -5.63 8.56
N LEU A 66 -3.30 -4.38 8.23
CA LEU A 66 -4.10 -3.24 8.66
C LEU A 66 -5.41 -3.18 7.87
N LYS A 67 -6.54 -3.28 8.56
CA LYS A 67 -7.84 -3.03 7.96
C LYS A 67 -7.90 -1.57 7.49
N GLY A 68 -8.25 -1.35 6.24
CA GLY A 68 -8.46 -0.04 5.64
C GLY A 68 -9.85 0.49 5.98
N GLU A 69 -10.11 0.62 7.28
CA GLU A 69 -11.31 1.23 7.86
C GLU A 69 -10.83 2.34 8.80
N VAL A 70 -11.46 3.52 8.73
CA VAL A 70 -11.07 4.65 9.58
C VAL A 70 -11.19 4.27 11.06
N GLY A 71 -10.12 4.53 11.82
CA GLY A 71 -10.01 4.15 13.22
C GLY A 71 -9.49 2.74 13.47
N ALA A 72 -9.31 1.91 12.43
CA ALA A 72 -8.63 0.63 12.58
C ALA A 72 -7.18 0.84 13.03
N THR A 73 -6.75 0.01 13.98
CA THR A 73 -5.41 0.07 14.55
C THR A 73 -4.67 -1.24 14.35
N LEU A 74 -3.36 -1.14 14.18
CA LEU A 74 -2.43 -2.26 14.12
C LEU A 74 -1.24 -1.93 15.02
N GLU A 75 -0.86 -2.86 15.88
CA GLU A 75 0.35 -2.75 16.69
C GLU A 75 1.49 -3.49 15.99
N CYS A 76 2.58 -2.79 15.67
CA CYS A 76 3.79 -3.36 15.10
C CYS A 76 4.96 -3.21 16.07
N THR A 77 5.92 -4.11 16.00
CA THR A 77 7.16 -4.04 16.76
C THR A 77 8.28 -3.58 15.83
N VAL A 78 8.99 -2.53 16.20
CA VAL A 78 10.18 -2.06 15.49
C VAL A 78 11.40 -2.38 16.31
N ARG A 79 12.41 -3.02 15.71
CA ARG A 79 13.70 -3.33 16.35
C ARG A 79 14.81 -2.48 15.78
N ASP A 80 15.60 -1.86 16.64
CA ASP A 80 16.82 -1.17 16.23
C ASP A 80 18.00 -2.13 16.03
N ALA A 81 19.10 -1.61 15.49
CA ALA A 81 20.35 -2.36 15.31
C ALA A 81 20.96 -2.89 16.63
N THR A 82 20.55 -2.39 17.80
CA THR A 82 21.00 -2.89 19.12
C THR A 82 20.10 -4.01 19.66
N GLY A 83 18.99 -4.29 18.99
CA GLY A 83 17.99 -5.28 19.40
C GLY A 83 16.95 -4.73 20.38
N ARG A 84 16.87 -3.42 20.59
CA ARG A 84 15.79 -2.80 21.38
C ARG A 84 14.51 -2.78 20.57
N GLU A 85 13.42 -3.16 21.24
CA GLU A 85 12.08 -3.20 20.66
C GLU A 85 11.28 -1.95 21.03
N TYR A 86 10.61 -1.38 20.04
CA TYR A 86 9.73 -0.23 20.14
C TYR A 86 8.35 -0.64 19.64
N ARG A 87 7.32 -0.33 20.44
CA ARG A 87 5.93 -0.61 20.09
C ARG A 87 5.37 0.54 19.28
N MET A 88 4.90 0.26 18.07
CA MET A 88 4.32 1.25 17.17
C MET A 88 2.83 0.97 16.98
N ILE A 89 2.02 1.99 17.19
CA ILE A 89 0.59 1.97 16.89
C ILE A 89 0.38 2.66 15.54
N VAL A 90 -0.09 1.88 14.57
CA VAL A 90 -0.54 2.34 13.27
C VAL A 90 -2.04 2.55 13.34
N THR A 91 -2.56 3.67 12.84
CA THR A 91 -3.99 4.01 12.89
C THR A 91 -4.43 4.58 11.56
N VAL A 92 -5.49 4.02 10.97
CA VAL A 92 -6.10 4.57 9.75
C VAL A 92 -6.84 5.85 10.08
N THR A 93 -6.53 6.92 9.36
CA THR A 93 -7.12 8.25 9.54
C THR A 93 -8.14 8.60 8.46
N SER A 94 -7.96 8.08 7.24
CA SER A 94 -8.87 8.33 6.12
C SER A 94 -8.79 7.20 5.08
N VAL A 95 -9.87 7.03 4.31
CA VAL A 95 -9.94 6.13 3.15
C VAL A 95 -10.55 6.91 1.99
N GLU A 96 -9.77 7.11 0.93
CA GLU A 96 -10.12 7.94 -0.23
C GLU A 96 -10.00 7.14 -1.52
N GLY A 97 -11.13 6.78 -2.13
CA GLY A 97 -11.11 5.92 -3.32
C GLY A 97 -10.37 4.63 -2.99
N ASP A 98 -9.20 4.40 -3.62
CA ASP A 98 -8.29 3.26 -3.41
C ASP A 98 -7.16 3.46 -2.41
N GLN A 99 -7.06 4.64 -1.82
CA GLN A 99 -5.99 5.02 -0.91
C GLN A 99 -6.42 4.88 0.55
N VAL A 100 -5.60 4.23 1.36
CA VAL A 100 -5.75 4.15 2.82
C VAL A 100 -4.67 5.02 3.44
N ASN A 101 -5.08 6.06 4.16
CA ASN A 101 -4.18 6.97 4.87
C ASN A 101 -4.10 6.56 6.34
N PHE A 102 -2.87 6.48 6.87
CA PHE A 102 -2.64 6.09 8.25
C PHE A 102 -1.49 6.86 8.89
N THR A 103 -1.55 6.98 10.22
CA THR A 103 -0.51 7.56 11.06
C THR A 103 0.18 6.49 11.89
N MET A 104 1.42 6.76 12.29
CA MET A 104 2.25 5.85 13.09
C MET A 104 2.75 6.64 14.30
N LYS A 105 2.63 6.08 15.51
CA LYS A 105 3.09 6.68 16.76
C LYS A 105 3.60 5.62 17.73
N GLU A 106 4.53 5.98 18.61
CA GLU A 106 4.95 5.10 19.71
C GLU A 106 3.78 4.87 20.67
N ALA A 107 3.66 3.63 21.17
CA ALA A 107 2.58 3.19 22.03
C ALA A 107 2.61 3.84 23.42
#